data_AF-A0A0H5QKD0-F1
#
_entry.id   AF-A0A0H5QKD0-F1
#
_cell.length_a   1.000
_cell.length_b   1.000
_cell.length_c   1.000
_cell.angle_alpha   90.00
_cell.angle_beta   90.00
_cell.angle_gamma   90.00
#
_symmetry.space_group_name_H-M   'P 1'
#
loop_
_entity.id
_entity.type
_entity.pdbx_description
1 polymer ?
#
loop_
_entity_poly.entity_id
_entity_poly.type
_entity_poly.pdbx_seq_one_letter_code
_entity_poly.pdbx_strand_id
1 'polypeptide(L)'
;MADIKRLLKKKGWTGRELGILELSNMAIMFRQALEGKEPQPIVEQARFREMINGITDRQQGQIYNGYISIHEWLSIRYNIAQTQLQQAQLQYRTLAAYVTDAIFAEDVYRYIEQLPAIMTEKQYRDAREAGLKKWLYDEDGTERGDSLAALIERGISFYTKQLQTNPAKPNPLKAIRKKYIAEPVKSKLILEGYNEVMGEGYYTIEDGSGRRSDTMTAEEWQEAITTPAMKQALRDMKTTDGSGTEYTQLIATRRLLDRAKVIFEGGTEADADEAQQKKDYERGLATPVKWHYYEEAPADLTKWDIVEAGLMDFYGGLFCGMDVSGGEYLAELEDFLTEFRELADAIIADIEKLYLTGKKQLQPLPVKGHKPLKDIASLPLEDWSSTVFSWGDLYKLDVYGFKEEAEEDTTIFDGNRRAIINGIAILRASDLLGRSPRINERGYYVEPDISNTLSNFTLEAFFTEAEDYADNVDIVETARQTLIESYYHLKGYNYALEIIARYYDVPDIVIFQMNTAGIEDKIQALNELIPILYKKIRDTNYEDKELKERKLQVLKDLFQPIDYEALTIPEDSREQAEQLLDGFKAFKPEYTALFDKLLCTLPETEDEDGEGAY
;
A
#
# COMPACT_ATOMS: atom_id res chain seq x y z
N MET A 1 46.21 17.25 -19.98
CA MET A 1 46.81 17.11 -21.34
C MET A 1 47.73 18.26 -21.80
N ALA A 2 47.44 19.54 -21.55
CA ALA A 2 48.30 20.65 -22.00
C ALA A 2 49.71 20.67 -21.33
N ASP A 3 49.82 20.15 -20.10
CA ASP A 3 51.08 20.14 -19.33
C ASP A 3 52.06 19.02 -19.77
N ILE A 4 51.52 17.88 -20.20
CA ILE A 4 52.31 16.71 -20.64
C ILE A 4 53.12 17.02 -21.92
N LYS A 5 52.55 17.78 -22.86
CA LYS A 5 53.28 18.25 -24.06
C LYS A 5 54.39 19.25 -23.72
N ARG A 6 54.27 19.99 -22.61
CA ARG A 6 55.25 20.96 -22.12
C ARG A 6 56.38 20.26 -21.38
N LEU A 7 56.05 19.24 -20.60
CA LEU A 7 56.99 18.32 -19.95
C LEU A 7 57.92 17.66 -20.97
N LEU A 8 57.38 17.07 -22.06
CA LEU A 8 58.15 16.32 -23.09
C LEU A 8 59.25 17.11 -23.83
N LYS A 9 59.36 18.42 -23.64
CA LYS A 9 60.35 19.32 -24.28
C LYS A 9 61.45 19.82 -23.34
N LYS A 10 61.43 19.45 -22.05
CA LYS A 10 62.38 19.94 -21.02
C LYS A 10 63.67 19.10 -20.98
N LYS A 11 64.80 19.71 -20.58
CA LYS A 11 66.06 19.01 -20.28
C LYS A 11 66.12 18.70 -18.79
N GLY A 12 66.21 17.41 -18.44
CA GLY A 12 66.23 16.93 -17.06
C GLY A 12 64.83 16.75 -16.48
N TRP A 13 64.65 15.68 -15.71
CA TRP A 13 63.36 15.21 -15.20
C TRP A 13 63.46 14.91 -13.71
N THR A 14 62.48 15.34 -12.95
CA THR A 14 62.34 14.97 -11.53
C THR A 14 61.64 13.63 -11.39
N GLY A 15 61.84 12.95 -10.26
CA GLY A 15 61.16 11.69 -9.99
C GLY A 15 59.64 11.85 -9.92
N ARG A 16 59.17 13.00 -9.43
CA ARG A 16 57.74 13.37 -9.43
C ARG A 16 57.17 13.50 -10.83
N GLU A 17 57.82 14.27 -11.72
CA GLU A 17 57.35 14.46 -13.10
C GLU A 17 57.27 13.13 -13.86
N LEU A 18 58.25 12.23 -13.67
CA LEU A 18 58.24 10.91 -14.28
C LEU A 18 57.22 9.96 -13.65
N GLY A 19 57.02 10.02 -12.33
CA GLY A 19 55.98 9.24 -11.64
C GLY A 19 54.56 9.62 -12.06
N ILE A 20 54.27 10.92 -12.16
CA ILE A 20 53.00 11.44 -12.69
C ILE A 20 52.80 10.95 -14.13
N LEU A 21 53.84 11.00 -14.96
CA LEU A 21 53.78 10.55 -16.35
C LEU A 21 53.52 9.04 -16.46
N GLU A 22 54.08 8.21 -15.57
CA GLU A 22 53.81 6.77 -15.51
C GLU A 22 52.34 6.46 -15.19
N LEU A 23 51.79 7.08 -14.14
CA LEU A 23 50.38 6.88 -13.78
C LEU A 23 49.43 7.44 -14.86
N SER A 24 49.80 8.56 -15.49
CA SER A 24 49.03 9.13 -16.60
C SER A 24 49.07 8.24 -17.85
N ASN A 25 50.21 7.60 -18.14
CA ASN A 25 50.32 6.58 -19.20
C ASN A 25 49.37 5.43 -18.95
N MET A 26 49.40 4.88 -17.72
CA MET A 26 48.53 3.78 -17.30
C MET A 26 47.04 4.16 -17.47
N ALA A 27 46.65 5.34 -16.99
CA ALA A 27 45.27 5.83 -17.07
C ALA A 27 44.79 6.03 -18.52
N ILE A 28 45.63 6.57 -19.40
CA ILE A 28 45.26 6.76 -20.81
C ILE A 28 45.13 5.44 -21.55
N MET A 29 46.07 4.52 -21.33
CA MET A 29 46.00 3.18 -21.92
C MET A 29 44.75 2.44 -21.46
N PHE A 30 44.41 2.55 -20.16
CA PHE A 30 43.19 1.98 -19.62
C PHE A 30 41.92 2.60 -20.24
N ARG A 31 41.86 3.94 -20.35
CA ARG A 31 40.75 4.63 -21.02
C ARG A 31 40.57 4.16 -22.47
N GLN A 32 41.66 4.06 -23.22
CA GLN A 32 41.62 3.56 -24.60
C GLN A 32 41.11 2.12 -24.66
N ALA A 33 41.52 1.26 -23.72
CA ALA A 33 41.01 -0.11 -23.63
C ALA A 33 39.50 -0.15 -23.35
N LEU A 34 39.00 0.69 -22.43
CA LEU A 34 37.55 0.83 -22.17
C LEU A 34 36.77 1.31 -23.41
N GLU A 35 37.39 2.14 -24.25
CA GLU A 35 36.82 2.62 -25.52
C GLU A 35 36.96 1.60 -26.67
N GLY A 36 37.50 0.39 -26.41
CA GLY A 36 37.73 -0.64 -27.42
C GLY A 36 38.86 -0.31 -28.42
N LYS A 37 39.75 0.64 -28.08
CA LYS A 37 40.89 1.05 -28.89
C LYS A 37 42.14 0.26 -28.50
N GLU A 38 43.07 0.12 -29.45
CA GLU A 38 44.40 -0.40 -29.16
C GLU A 38 45.15 0.54 -28.19
N PRO A 39 45.57 0.06 -27.01
CA PRO A 39 46.21 0.92 -26.01
C PRO A 39 47.56 1.47 -26.50
N GLN A 40 47.68 2.78 -26.57
CA GLN A 40 48.91 3.50 -26.90
C GLN A 40 49.31 4.46 -25.77
N PRO A 41 50.52 4.31 -25.21
CA PRO A 41 51.00 5.19 -24.15
C PRO A 41 51.27 6.60 -24.68
N ILE A 42 51.30 7.59 -23.79
CA ILE A 42 51.73 8.97 -24.11
C ILE A 42 53.18 8.97 -24.58
N VAL A 43 54.02 8.13 -23.96
CA VAL A 43 55.44 7.99 -24.27
C VAL A 43 55.76 6.52 -24.45
N GLU A 44 56.41 6.18 -25.56
CA GLU A 44 56.88 4.83 -25.80
C GLU A 44 57.83 4.35 -24.71
N GLN A 45 57.70 3.08 -24.34
CA GLN A 45 58.40 2.49 -23.20
C GLN A 45 59.93 2.62 -23.29
N ALA A 46 60.51 2.52 -24.49
CA ALA A 46 61.95 2.68 -24.71
C ALA A 46 62.43 4.09 -24.33
N ARG A 47 61.73 5.11 -24.82
CA ARG A 47 62.01 6.51 -24.51
C ARG A 47 61.76 6.82 -23.04
N PHE A 48 60.74 6.22 -22.44
CA PHE A 48 60.45 6.40 -21.02
C PHE A 48 61.57 5.83 -20.13
N ARG A 49 62.13 4.65 -20.47
CA ARG A 49 63.30 4.09 -19.77
C ARG A 49 64.55 4.98 -19.88
N GLU A 50 64.78 5.60 -21.03
CA GLU A 50 65.88 6.58 -21.18
C GLU A 50 65.69 7.79 -20.26
N MET A 51 64.45 8.26 -20.12
CA MET A 51 64.11 9.37 -19.21
C MET A 51 64.35 8.99 -17.74
N ILE A 52 63.97 7.77 -17.33
CA ILE A 52 64.22 7.25 -15.97
C ILE A 52 65.72 7.12 -15.68
N ASN A 53 66.50 6.58 -16.63
CA ASN A 53 67.95 6.44 -16.48
C ASN A 53 68.69 7.79 -16.36
N GLY A 54 68.03 8.89 -16.71
CA GLY A 54 68.51 10.25 -16.50
C GLY A 54 68.40 10.76 -15.06
N ILE A 55 67.72 10.05 -14.15
CA ILE A 55 67.66 10.39 -12.72
C ILE A 55 68.98 9.99 -12.06
N THR A 56 69.84 10.96 -11.76
CA THR A 56 71.11 10.72 -11.05
C THR A 56 71.03 11.00 -9.54
N ASP A 57 70.02 11.74 -9.09
CA ASP A 57 69.79 12.03 -7.67
C ASP A 57 69.00 10.90 -6.99
N ARG A 58 69.57 10.37 -5.90
CA ARG A 58 68.96 9.30 -5.09
C ARG A 58 67.60 9.70 -4.52
N GLN A 59 67.43 10.96 -4.10
CA GLN A 59 66.16 11.42 -3.54
C GLN A 59 65.05 11.44 -4.60
N GLN A 60 65.38 11.89 -5.82
CA GLN A 60 64.44 11.82 -6.95
C GLN A 60 64.10 10.38 -7.34
N GLY A 61 65.07 9.47 -7.31
CA GLY A 61 64.82 8.04 -7.54
C GLY A 61 63.86 7.43 -6.51
N GLN A 62 63.99 7.81 -5.22
CA GLN A 62 63.06 7.39 -4.17
C GLN A 62 61.64 7.93 -4.38
N ILE A 63 61.50 9.20 -4.80
CA ILE A 63 60.20 9.78 -5.12
C ILE A 63 59.55 9.04 -6.28
N TYR A 64 60.28 8.78 -7.37
CA TYR A 64 59.78 8.02 -8.51
C TYR A 64 59.28 6.63 -8.09
N ASN A 65 60.07 5.89 -7.30
CA ASN A 65 59.68 4.58 -6.81
C ASN A 65 58.40 4.62 -5.95
N GLY A 66 58.14 5.72 -5.24
CA GLY A 66 56.87 5.92 -4.54
C GLY A 66 55.66 5.93 -5.47
N TYR A 67 55.76 6.60 -6.63
CA TYR A 67 54.70 6.56 -7.66
C TYR A 67 54.56 5.17 -8.29
N ILE A 68 55.64 4.39 -8.40
CA ILE A 68 55.58 2.99 -8.82
C ILE A 68 54.80 2.15 -7.81
N SER A 69 54.97 2.38 -6.51
CA SER A 69 54.15 1.70 -5.49
C SER A 69 52.66 2.02 -5.64
N ILE A 70 52.29 3.22 -6.10
CA ILE A 70 50.89 3.55 -6.44
C ILE A 70 50.42 2.73 -7.66
N HIS A 71 51.24 2.64 -8.71
CA HIS A 71 50.93 1.82 -9.91
C HIS A 71 50.66 0.36 -9.52
N GLU A 72 51.55 -0.22 -8.71
CA GLU A 72 51.46 -1.61 -8.23
C GLU A 72 50.22 -1.81 -7.37
N TRP A 73 49.97 -0.91 -6.40
CA TRP A 73 48.78 -0.92 -5.57
C TRP A 73 47.51 -0.87 -6.42
N LEU A 74 47.45 0.05 -7.40
CA LEU A 74 46.32 0.22 -8.30
C LEU A 74 46.05 -1.02 -9.14
N SER A 75 47.10 -1.65 -9.69
CA SER A 75 46.99 -2.85 -10.51
C SER A 75 46.38 -4.04 -9.75
N ILE A 76 46.66 -4.15 -8.45
CA ILE A 76 46.10 -5.20 -7.60
C ILE A 76 44.69 -4.82 -7.13
N ARG A 77 44.52 -3.59 -6.61
CA ARG A 77 43.28 -3.16 -5.96
C ARG A 77 42.16 -2.89 -6.95
N TYR A 78 42.45 -2.51 -8.20
CA TYR A 78 41.46 -2.47 -9.26
C TYR A 78 40.80 -3.83 -9.48
N ASN A 79 41.60 -4.92 -9.53
CA ASN A 79 41.05 -6.27 -9.70
C ASN A 79 40.21 -6.71 -8.50
N ILE A 80 40.62 -6.35 -7.27
CA ILE A 80 39.83 -6.63 -6.07
C ILE A 80 38.51 -5.86 -6.10
N ALA A 81 38.54 -4.56 -6.44
CA ALA A 81 37.35 -3.75 -6.57
C ALA A 81 36.40 -4.27 -7.66
N GLN A 82 36.93 -4.77 -8.79
CA GLN A 82 36.13 -5.46 -9.80
C GLN A 82 35.47 -6.74 -9.26
N THR A 83 36.18 -7.55 -8.48
CA THR A 83 35.60 -8.73 -7.82
C THR A 83 34.50 -8.32 -6.84
N GLN A 84 34.69 -7.25 -6.06
CA GLN A 84 33.66 -6.74 -5.15
C GLN A 84 32.44 -6.20 -5.90
N LEU A 85 32.63 -5.56 -7.06
CA LEU A 85 31.54 -5.13 -7.93
C LEU A 85 30.72 -6.34 -8.43
N GLN A 86 31.39 -7.41 -8.88
CA GLN A 86 30.72 -8.63 -9.30
C GLN A 86 30.00 -9.32 -8.14
N GLN A 87 30.62 -9.33 -6.96
CA GLN A 87 30.03 -9.89 -5.75
C GLN A 87 28.76 -9.14 -5.36
N ALA A 88 28.78 -7.80 -5.30
CA ALA A 88 27.60 -6.98 -5.04
C ALA A 88 26.47 -7.28 -6.06
N GLN A 89 26.79 -7.40 -7.34
CA GLN A 89 25.79 -7.73 -8.36
C GLN A 89 25.18 -9.12 -8.16
N LEU A 90 25.99 -10.12 -7.80
CA LEU A 90 25.53 -11.47 -7.53
C LEU A 90 24.60 -11.50 -6.31
N GLN A 91 25.01 -10.85 -5.22
CA GLN A 91 24.22 -10.87 -3.99
C GLN A 91 22.91 -10.09 -4.10
N TYR A 92 22.91 -8.95 -4.80
CA TYR A 92 21.66 -8.30 -5.20
C TYR A 92 20.73 -9.28 -5.95
N ARG A 93 21.27 -10.03 -6.93
CA ARG A 93 20.46 -10.97 -7.72
C ARG A 93 19.87 -12.07 -6.84
N THR A 94 20.62 -12.59 -5.87
CA THR A 94 20.15 -13.58 -4.90
C THR A 94 18.97 -13.03 -4.10
N LEU A 95 19.12 -11.84 -3.50
CA LEU A 95 18.06 -11.21 -2.70
C LEU A 95 16.83 -10.88 -3.54
N ALA A 96 17.03 -10.28 -4.72
CA ALA A 96 15.96 -9.91 -5.62
C ALA A 96 15.18 -11.14 -6.10
N ALA A 97 15.84 -12.27 -6.36
CA ALA A 97 15.17 -13.51 -6.78
C ALA A 97 14.10 -13.97 -5.78
N TYR A 98 14.43 -14.06 -4.49
CA TYR A 98 13.46 -14.45 -3.45
C TYR A 98 12.25 -13.51 -3.41
N VAL A 99 12.48 -12.20 -3.47
CA VAL A 99 11.40 -11.21 -3.46
C VAL A 99 10.56 -11.31 -4.73
N THR A 100 11.17 -11.45 -5.91
CA THR A 100 10.42 -11.57 -7.16
C THR A 100 9.64 -12.88 -7.25
N ASP A 101 10.19 -13.99 -6.78
CA ASP A 101 9.52 -15.28 -6.75
C ASP A 101 8.29 -15.22 -5.83
N ALA A 102 8.45 -14.62 -4.65
CA ALA A 102 7.34 -14.38 -3.74
C ALA A 102 6.26 -13.47 -4.34
N ILE A 103 6.64 -12.45 -5.12
CA ILE A 103 5.69 -11.64 -5.90
C ILE A 103 4.92 -12.51 -6.89
N PHE A 104 5.59 -13.38 -7.65
CA PHE A 104 4.91 -14.26 -8.60
C PHE A 104 3.96 -15.25 -7.90
N ALA A 105 4.37 -15.82 -6.77
CA ALA A 105 3.50 -16.68 -5.98
C ALA A 105 2.27 -15.91 -5.48
N GLU A 106 2.44 -14.67 -5.05
CA GLU A 106 1.35 -13.80 -4.64
C GLU A 106 0.39 -13.45 -5.79
N ASP A 107 0.86 -13.37 -7.05
CA ASP A 107 -0.04 -13.23 -8.20
C ASP A 107 -0.96 -14.44 -8.36
N VAL A 108 -0.49 -15.64 -8.01
CA VAL A 108 -1.32 -16.85 -8.02
C VAL A 108 -2.39 -16.77 -6.93
N TYR A 109 -2.04 -16.37 -5.70
CA TYR A 109 -3.04 -16.18 -4.63
C TYR A 109 -4.10 -15.14 -5.00
N ARG A 110 -3.69 -14.01 -5.58
CA ARG A 110 -4.61 -12.97 -6.07
C ARG A 110 -5.50 -13.45 -7.20
N TYR A 111 -4.95 -14.22 -8.14
CA TYR A 111 -5.75 -14.83 -9.19
C TYR A 111 -6.82 -15.76 -8.61
N ILE A 112 -6.46 -16.59 -7.63
CA ILE A 112 -7.39 -17.50 -6.96
C ILE A 112 -8.45 -16.72 -6.18
N GLU A 113 -8.09 -15.62 -5.50
CA GLU A 113 -9.05 -14.72 -4.85
C GLU A 113 -10.12 -14.19 -5.82
N GLN A 114 -9.77 -13.95 -7.09
CA GLN A 114 -10.68 -13.43 -8.11
C GLN A 114 -11.62 -14.50 -8.70
N LEU A 115 -11.40 -15.79 -8.39
CA LEU A 115 -12.29 -16.85 -8.84
C LEU A 115 -13.62 -16.82 -8.07
N PRO A 116 -14.71 -17.34 -8.66
CA PRO A 116 -15.95 -17.56 -7.92
C PRO A 116 -15.73 -18.58 -6.80
N ALA A 117 -16.57 -18.53 -5.76
CA ALA A 117 -16.61 -19.59 -4.78
C ALA A 117 -17.08 -20.89 -5.44
N ILE A 118 -16.25 -21.93 -5.40
CA ILE A 118 -16.62 -23.23 -5.95
C ILE A 118 -17.27 -24.07 -4.84
N MET A 119 -18.49 -24.52 -5.09
CA MET A 119 -19.27 -25.31 -4.13
C MET A 119 -19.96 -26.47 -4.83
N THR A 120 -20.32 -27.51 -4.09
CA THR A 120 -21.33 -28.46 -4.59
C THR A 120 -22.74 -27.92 -4.35
N GLU A 121 -23.74 -28.45 -5.05
CA GLU A 121 -25.14 -28.11 -4.84
C GLU A 121 -25.56 -28.32 -3.37
N LYS A 122 -25.07 -29.39 -2.74
CA LYS A 122 -25.32 -29.66 -1.31
C LYS A 122 -24.69 -28.57 -0.44
N GLN A 123 -23.41 -28.26 -0.66
CA GLN A 123 -22.69 -27.24 0.10
C GLN A 123 -23.32 -25.86 -0.02
N TYR A 124 -23.80 -25.48 -1.21
CA TYR A 124 -24.53 -24.23 -1.42
C TYR A 124 -25.80 -24.18 -0.57
N ARG A 125 -26.64 -25.22 -0.58
CA ARG A 125 -27.87 -25.27 0.22
C ARG A 125 -27.58 -25.22 1.73
N ASP A 126 -26.58 -25.96 2.17
CA ASP A 126 -26.19 -25.98 3.58
C ASP A 126 -25.66 -24.59 4.02
N ALA A 127 -24.89 -23.92 3.16
CA ALA A 127 -24.44 -22.55 3.38
C ALA A 127 -25.61 -21.55 3.42
N ARG A 128 -26.60 -21.69 2.52
CA ARG A 128 -27.82 -20.87 2.55
C ARG A 128 -28.59 -21.00 3.86
N GLU A 129 -28.80 -22.23 4.32
CA GLU A 129 -29.51 -22.50 5.56
C GLU A 129 -28.74 -21.95 6.77
N ALA A 130 -27.43 -22.15 6.81
CA ALA A 130 -26.57 -21.66 7.88
C ALA A 130 -26.49 -20.12 7.90
N GLY A 131 -26.30 -19.48 6.75
CA GLY A 131 -26.24 -18.03 6.62
C GLY A 131 -27.56 -17.37 7.02
N LEU A 132 -28.68 -17.88 6.52
CA LEU A 132 -30.02 -17.40 6.93
C LEU A 132 -30.22 -17.55 8.44
N LYS A 133 -29.82 -18.68 9.02
CA LYS A 133 -29.93 -18.89 10.47
C LYS A 133 -29.04 -17.92 11.26
N LYS A 134 -27.79 -17.68 10.82
CA LYS A 134 -26.88 -16.72 11.46
C LYS A 134 -27.43 -15.29 11.38
N TRP A 135 -28.16 -14.96 10.32
CA TRP A 135 -28.75 -13.64 10.17
C TRP A 135 -29.98 -13.46 11.06
N LEU A 136 -30.85 -14.47 11.16
CA LEU A 136 -32.09 -14.42 11.95
C LEU A 136 -31.88 -14.53 13.47
N TYR A 137 -30.74 -15.07 13.91
CA TYR A 137 -30.46 -15.39 15.32
C TYR A 137 -29.07 -14.90 15.73
N ASP A 138 -28.93 -14.49 16.99
CA ASP A 138 -27.63 -14.22 17.60
C ASP A 138 -26.84 -15.52 17.86
N GLU A 139 -25.54 -15.37 18.18
CA GLU A 139 -24.63 -16.50 18.38
C GLU A 139 -25.06 -17.44 19.52
N ASP A 140 -25.75 -16.91 20.54
CA ASP A 140 -26.32 -17.67 21.65
C ASP A 140 -27.65 -18.37 21.30
N GLY A 141 -28.15 -18.16 20.07
CA GLY A 141 -29.41 -18.69 19.57
C GLY A 141 -30.63 -17.84 19.91
N THR A 142 -30.45 -16.64 20.48
CA THR A 142 -31.53 -15.69 20.71
C THR A 142 -32.07 -15.15 19.38
N GLU A 143 -33.39 -15.02 19.26
CA GLU A 143 -34.01 -14.42 18.07
C GLU A 143 -33.72 -12.94 17.99
N ARG A 144 -33.21 -12.48 16.85
CA ARG A 144 -33.13 -11.06 16.53
C ARG A 144 -34.52 -10.52 16.22
N GLY A 145 -34.66 -9.20 16.28
CA GLY A 145 -35.95 -8.58 15.99
C GLY A 145 -35.88 -7.09 15.71
N ASP A 146 -36.92 -6.60 15.04
CA ASP A 146 -37.15 -5.17 14.84
C ASP A 146 -38.02 -4.65 15.99
N SER A 147 -37.63 -3.53 16.61
CA SER A 147 -38.54 -2.80 17.50
C SER A 147 -39.78 -2.32 16.71
N LEU A 148 -40.84 -1.92 17.41
CA LEU A 148 -42.02 -1.35 16.74
C LEU A 148 -41.65 -0.11 15.91
N ALA A 149 -40.74 0.73 16.41
CA ALA A 149 -40.25 1.89 15.68
C ALA A 149 -39.53 1.49 14.38
N ALA A 150 -38.61 0.52 14.44
CA ALA A 150 -37.92 0.00 13.26
C ALA A 150 -38.89 -0.66 12.25
N LEU A 151 -39.89 -1.40 12.75
CA LEU A 151 -40.91 -2.00 11.88
C LEU A 151 -41.78 -0.95 11.18
N ILE A 152 -42.07 0.18 11.85
CA ILE A 152 -42.78 1.30 11.24
C ILE A 152 -41.93 1.92 10.12
N GLU A 153 -40.66 2.20 10.38
CA GLU A 153 -39.72 2.72 9.37
C GLU A 153 -39.65 1.79 8.16
N ARG A 154 -39.47 0.48 8.39
CA ARG A 154 -39.44 -0.53 7.33
C ARG A 154 -40.69 -0.48 6.45
N GLY A 155 -41.86 -0.33 7.07
CA GLY A 155 -43.12 -0.15 6.35
C GLY A 155 -43.15 1.13 5.52
N ILE A 156 -42.65 2.25 6.06
CA ILE A 156 -42.53 3.52 5.33
C ILE A 156 -41.61 3.32 4.13
N SER A 157 -40.40 2.83 4.32
CA SER A 157 -39.38 2.62 3.29
C SER A 157 -39.86 1.69 2.18
N PHE A 158 -40.50 0.56 2.54
CA PHE A 158 -41.10 -0.36 1.58
C PHE A 158 -42.15 0.32 0.69
N TYR A 159 -43.11 1.03 1.30
CA TYR A 159 -44.17 1.68 0.53
C TYR A 159 -43.70 2.91 -0.24
N THR A 160 -42.69 3.65 0.25
CA THR A 160 -42.03 4.73 -0.49
C THR A 160 -41.37 4.17 -1.76
N LYS A 161 -40.56 3.11 -1.64
CA LYS A 161 -39.96 2.40 -2.80
C LYS A 161 -41.01 1.85 -3.75
N GLN A 162 -42.13 1.35 -3.23
CA GLN A 162 -43.24 0.87 -4.06
C GLN A 162 -43.93 2.01 -4.82
N LEU A 163 -44.10 3.19 -4.24
CA LEU A 163 -44.66 4.35 -4.95
C LEU A 163 -43.79 4.78 -6.14
N GLN A 164 -42.46 4.69 -5.98
CA GLN A 164 -41.51 5.04 -7.03
C GLN A 164 -41.47 3.98 -8.14
N THR A 165 -41.34 2.71 -7.76
CA THR A 165 -41.14 1.61 -8.73
C THR A 165 -42.44 1.09 -9.34
N ASN A 166 -43.56 1.19 -8.62
CA ASN A 166 -44.85 0.61 -8.98
C ASN A 166 -46.05 1.51 -8.61
N PRO A 167 -46.12 2.77 -9.13
CA PRO A 167 -47.09 3.79 -8.69
C PRO A 167 -48.58 3.45 -8.88
N ALA A 168 -48.86 2.44 -9.73
CA ALA A 168 -50.21 1.95 -9.99
C ALA A 168 -50.74 1.00 -8.90
N LYS A 169 -49.86 0.37 -8.11
CA LYS A 169 -50.27 -0.54 -7.04
C LYS A 169 -50.99 0.22 -5.91
N PRO A 170 -51.98 -0.38 -5.23
CA PRO A 170 -52.56 0.19 -4.03
C PRO A 170 -51.47 0.39 -2.97
N ASN A 171 -51.40 1.59 -2.40
CA ASN A 171 -50.35 1.98 -1.47
C ASN A 171 -50.91 2.95 -0.42
N PRO A 172 -50.74 2.68 0.89
CA PRO A 172 -51.32 3.50 1.95
C PRO A 172 -50.73 4.92 2.01
N LEU A 173 -49.50 5.12 1.52
CA LEU A 173 -48.82 6.42 1.58
C LEU A 173 -49.20 7.36 0.42
N LYS A 174 -49.96 6.90 -0.57
CA LYS A 174 -50.25 7.68 -1.79
C LYS A 174 -50.96 9.02 -1.52
N ALA A 175 -51.92 9.03 -0.59
CA ALA A 175 -52.63 10.24 -0.21
C ALA A 175 -51.74 11.17 0.64
N ILE A 176 -50.94 10.59 1.54
CA ILE A 176 -50.01 11.31 2.41
C ILE A 176 -48.92 11.99 1.58
N ARG A 177 -48.31 11.28 0.62
CA ARG A 177 -47.37 11.85 -0.35
C ARG A 177 -47.92 13.10 -1.02
N LYS A 178 -49.14 13.03 -1.56
CA LYS A 178 -49.76 14.17 -2.24
C LYS A 178 -49.89 15.40 -1.32
N LYS A 179 -50.13 15.17 -0.03
CA LYS A 179 -50.21 16.22 0.99
C LYS A 179 -48.82 16.72 1.37
N TYR A 180 -47.89 15.83 1.68
CA TYR A 180 -46.57 16.16 2.21
C TYR A 180 -45.66 16.87 1.21
N ILE A 181 -45.88 16.69 -0.10
CA ILE A 181 -45.24 17.51 -1.16
C ILE A 181 -45.62 19.00 -1.08
N ALA A 182 -46.75 19.32 -0.43
CA ALA A 182 -47.21 20.70 -0.27
C ALA A 182 -46.92 21.27 1.13
N GLU A 183 -46.36 20.48 2.04
CA GLU A 183 -46.10 20.90 3.43
C GLU A 183 -44.61 21.06 3.67
N PRO A 184 -44.15 22.23 4.14
CA PRO A 184 -42.75 22.40 4.51
C PRO A 184 -42.42 21.59 5.76
N VAL A 185 -41.17 21.10 5.83
CA VAL A 185 -40.64 20.49 7.06
C VAL A 185 -40.38 21.57 8.10
N LYS A 186 -40.68 21.29 9.37
CA LYS A 186 -40.51 22.23 10.50
C LYS A 186 -39.59 21.71 11.61
N SER A 187 -39.29 20.41 11.60
CA SER A 187 -38.38 19.81 12.57
C SER A 187 -37.03 20.53 12.54
N LYS A 188 -36.62 21.02 13.71
CA LYS A 188 -35.33 21.66 13.89
C LYS A 188 -34.20 20.65 13.73
N LEU A 189 -34.40 19.43 14.23
CA LEU A 189 -33.45 18.32 14.11
C LEU A 189 -33.12 18.04 12.64
N ILE A 190 -34.15 17.93 11.79
CA ILE A 190 -33.97 17.71 10.36
C ILE A 190 -33.28 18.90 9.70
N LEU A 191 -33.76 20.13 9.93
CA LEU A 191 -33.26 21.31 9.24
C LEU A 191 -31.81 21.63 9.58
N GLU A 192 -31.37 21.42 10.83
CA GLU A 192 -29.96 21.63 11.22
C GLU A 192 -29.03 20.53 10.69
N GLY A 193 -29.52 19.29 10.56
CA GLY A 193 -28.72 18.16 10.06
C GLY A 193 -28.75 17.95 8.53
N TYR A 194 -29.67 18.60 7.80
CA TYR A 194 -29.98 18.25 6.41
C TYR A 194 -28.77 18.26 5.49
N ASN A 195 -27.98 19.34 5.49
CA ASN A 195 -26.86 19.47 4.57
C ASN A 195 -25.74 18.45 4.86
N GLU A 196 -25.59 18.04 6.12
CA GLU A 196 -24.64 17.00 6.50
C GLU A 196 -25.12 15.62 6.03
N VAL A 197 -26.39 15.28 6.32
CA VAL A 197 -27.01 14.01 5.89
C VAL A 197 -27.00 13.86 4.37
N MET A 198 -27.35 14.93 3.64
CA MET A 198 -27.44 14.91 2.19
C MET A 198 -26.10 15.14 1.48
N GLY A 199 -25.04 15.49 2.21
CA GLY A 199 -23.74 15.83 1.61
C GLY A 199 -23.78 17.12 0.79
N GLU A 200 -24.63 18.08 1.15
CA GLU A 200 -24.80 19.36 0.44
C GLU A 200 -23.79 20.40 0.94
N GLY A 201 -22.93 20.87 0.02
CA GLY A 201 -21.86 21.78 0.38
C GLY A 201 -21.04 22.27 -0.81
N TYR A 202 -19.88 22.83 -0.51
CA TYR A 202 -18.95 23.38 -1.49
C TYR A 202 -17.50 23.21 -1.05
N TYR A 203 -16.59 23.28 -2.03
CA TYR A 203 -15.15 23.30 -1.78
C TYR A 203 -14.61 24.74 -1.79
N THR A 204 -13.66 25.04 -0.91
CA THR A 204 -12.86 26.27 -0.93
C THR A 204 -11.41 25.95 -1.27
N ILE A 205 -10.76 26.74 -2.14
CA ILE A 205 -9.32 26.60 -2.43
C ILE A 205 -8.49 27.17 -1.27
N GLU A 206 -7.53 26.40 -0.76
CA GLU A 206 -6.68 26.81 0.37
C GLU A 206 -5.44 27.62 -0.07
N ASP A 207 -5.61 28.54 -1.01
CA ASP A 207 -4.57 29.48 -1.47
C ASP A 207 -4.75 30.89 -0.88
N GLY A 208 -5.68 31.06 0.05
CA GLY A 208 -6.06 32.33 0.65
C GLY A 208 -6.96 33.21 -0.23
N SER A 209 -7.35 32.76 -1.42
CA SER A 209 -8.24 33.52 -2.32
C SER A 209 -9.71 33.50 -1.89
N GLY A 210 -10.11 32.53 -1.07
CA GLY A 210 -11.51 32.34 -0.65
C GLY A 210 -12.44 31.92 -1.79
N ARG A 211 -11.89 31.47 -2.93
CA ARG A 211 -12.67 31.00 -4.08
C ARG A 211 -13.42 29.71 -3.74
N ARG A 212 -14.72 29.70 -4.02
CA ARG A 212 -15.62 28.58 -3.73
C ARG A 212 -16.15 27.92 -4.99
N SER A 213 -16.28 26.59 -4.98
CA SER A 213 -16.76 25.82 -6.13
C SER A 213 -18.17 26.16 -6.57
N ASP A 214 -19.04 26.59 -5.65
CA ASP A 214 -20.43 26.95 -5.92
C ASP A 214 -20.62 28.37 -6.50
N THR A 215 -19.56 29.18 -6.50
CA THR A 215 -19.59 30.56 -7.04
C THR A 215 -19.12 30.65 -8.49
N MET A 216 -18.82 29.52 -9.13
CA MET A 216 -18.24 29.47 -10.46
C MET A 216 -18.77 28.30 -11.28
N THR A 217 -18.59 28.39 -12.60
CA THR A 217 -18.93 27.29 -13.51
C THR A 217 -18.01 26.09 -13.31
N ALA A 218 -18.42 24.91 -13.78
CA ALA A 218 -17.60 23.70 -13.71
C ALA A 218 -16.26 23.89 -14.43
N GLU A 219 -16.24 24.60 -15.56
CA GLU A 219 -15.03 24.92 -16.32
C GLU A 219 -14.12 25.88 -15.56
N GLU A 220 -14.68 26.92 -14.94
CA GLU A 220 -13.91 27.87 -14.11
C GLU A 220 -13.33 27.19 -12.87
N TRP A 221 -14.10 26.31 -12.21
CA TRP A 221 -13.62 25.53 -11.07
C TRP A 221 -12.48 24.61 -11.48
N GLN A 222 -12.67 23.85 -12.57
CA GLN A 222 -11.64 22.96 -13.07
C GLN A 222 -10.36 23.72 -13.39
N GLU A 223 -10.45 24.85 -14.08
CA GLU A 223 -9.28 25.69 -14.40
C GLU A 223 -8.64 26.27 -13.12
N ALA A 224 -9.43 26.64 -12.11
CA ALA A 224 -8.95 27.19 -10.84
C ALA A 224 -8.16 26.17 -10.00
N ILE A 225 -8.54 24.88 -10.03
CA ILE A 225 -7.86 23.81 -9.31
C ILE A 225 -6.78 23.09 -10.14
N THR A 226 -6.66 23.39 -11.43
CA THR A 226 -5.65 22.76 -12.30
C THR A 226 -4.31 23.51 -12.23
N THR A 227 -3.32 22.92 -11.56
CA THR A 227 -1.97 23.49 -11.44
C THR A 227 -1.18 23.42 -12.76
N PRO A 228 -0.04 24.14 -12.89
CA PRO A 228 0.87 23.95 -14.02
C PRO A 228 1.38 22.52 -14.19
N ALA A 229 1.67 21.81 -13.08
CA ALA A 229 2.15 20.43 -13.12
C ALA A 229 1.05 19.48 -13.61
N MET A 230 -0.20 19.67 -13.21
CA MET A 230 -1.35 18.94 -13.77
C MET A 230 -1.54 19.23 -15.25
N LYS A 231 -1.43 20.50 -15.69
CA LYS A 231 -1.53 20.86 -17.11
C LYS A 231 -0.43 20.18 -17.92
N GLN A 232 0.78 20.10 -17.39
CA GLN A 232 1.88 19.39 -18.01
C GLN A 232 1.59 17.89 -18.08
N ALA A 233 1.18 17.27 -16.98
CA ALA A 233 0.75 15.87 -16.93
C ALA A 233 -0.33 15.55 -17.98
N LEU A 234 -1.37 16.38 -18.07
CA LEU A 234 -2.46 16.22 -19.04
C LEU A 234 -2.00 16.42 -20.49
N ARG A 235 -0.99 17.26 -20.74
CA ARG A 235 -0.38 17.42 -22.07
C ARG A 235 0.45 16.20 -22.45
N ASP A 236 1.30 15.73 -21.54
CA ASP A 236 2.17 14.58 -21.77
C ASP A 236 1.37 13.30 -21.99
N MET A 237 0.25 13.16 -21.27
CA MET A 237 -0.76 12.11 -21.53
C MET A 237 -1.29 12.15 -22.96
N LYS A 238 -1.50 13.33 -23.55
CA LYS A 238 -2.03 13.49 -24.92
C LYS A 238 -0.97 13.28 -26.01
N THR A 239 0.32 13.36 -25.71
CA THR A 239 1.42 13.26 -26.69
C THR A 239 1.96 11.85 -26.93
N THR A 240 1.58 10.88 -26.10
CA THR A 240 1.75 9.45 -26.41
C THR A 240 0.72 9.02 -27.49
N ASP A 241 0.61 7.75 -27.85
CA ASP A 241 -0.30 7.18 -28.89
C ASP A 241 -1.82 7.47 -28.74
N GLY A 242 -2.18 8.48 -27.95
CA GLY A 242 -3.54 8.85 -27.57
C GLY A 242 -3.97 8.19 -26.26
N SER A 243 -3.20 7.23 -25.72
CA SER A 243 -3.58 6.50 -24.51
C SER A 243 -3.14 7.16 -23.20
N GLY A 244 -2.03 7.92 -23.19
CA GLY A 244 -1.49 8.50 -21.94
C GLY A 244 -0.97 7.47 -20.94
N THR A 245 -0.79 6.21 -21.38
CA THR A 245 -0.64 5.05 -20.50
C THR A 245 0.70 5.03 -19.75
N GLU A 246 1.83 5.30 -20.40
CA GLU A 246 3.15 5.22 -19.74
C GLU A 246 3.32 6.30 -18.64
N TYR A 247 2.85 7.52 -18.89
CA TYR A 247 2.97 8.61 -17.92
C TYR A 247 2.00 8.45 -16.74
N THR A 248 0.76 8.00 -16.99
CA THR A 248 -0.17 7.62 -15.91
C THR A 248 0.36 6.45 -15.09
N GLN A 249 1.00 5.47 -15.73
CA GLN A 249 1.67 4.35 -15.06
C GLN A 249 2.80 4.82 -14.16
N LEU A 250 3.65 5.77 -14.58
CA LEU A 250 4.73 6.27 -13.73
C LEU A 250 4.20 6.96 -12.47
N ILE A 251 3.19 7.84 -12.60
CA ILE A 251 2.54 8.48 -11.46
C ILE A 251 1.90 7.40 -10.57
N ALA A 252 1.10 6.50 -11.14
CA ALA A 252 0.41 5.45 -10.39
C ALA A 252 1.39 4.52 -9.65
N THR A 253 2.48 4.11 -10.30
CA THR A 253 3.55 3.30 -9.70
C THR A 253 4.21 4.07 -8.55
N ARG A 254 4.49 5.36 -8.72
CA ARG A 254 5.08 6.15 -7.63
C ARG A 254 4.12 6.30 -6.46
N ARG A 255 2.82 6.52 -6.70
CA ARG A 255 1.80 6.54 -5.65
C ARG A 255 1.70 5.21 -4.93
N LEU A 256 1.71 4.11 -5.67
CA LEU A 256 1.70 2.76 -5.12
C LEU A 256 2.91 2.53 -4.20
N LEU A 257 4.12 2.89 -4.65
CA LEU A 257 5.34 2.80 -3.87
C LEU A 257 5.28 3.65 -2.60
N ASP A 258 4.89 4.92 -2.74
CA ASP A 258 4.81 5.88 -1.64
C ASP A 258 3.84 5.38 -0.55
N ARG A 259 2.68 4.83 -0.94
CA ARG A 259 1.71 4.22 -0.01
C ARG A 259 2.22 2.92 0.60
N ALA A 260 2.78 2.04 -0.22
CA ALA A 260 3.27 0.74 0.22
C ALA A 260 4.35 0.89 1.30
N LYS A 261 5.23 1.89 1.17
CA LYS A 261 6.24 2.23 2.16
C LYS A 261 5.63 2.62 3.52
N VAL A 262 4.66 3.54 3.54
CA VAL A 262 3.96 3.95 4.78
C VAL A 262 3.33 2.75 5.49
N ILE A 263 2.70 1.88 4.72
CA ILE A 263 2.06 0.66 5.23
C ILE A 263 3.08 -0.33 5.80
N PHE A 264 4.20 -0.54 5.10
CA PHE A 264 5.25 -1.43 5.54
C PHE A 264 5.86 -0.97 6.89
N GLU A 265 6.00 0.35 7.04
CA GLU A 265 6.48 1.02 8.27
C GLU A 265 5.44 1.01 9.42
N GLY A 266 4.27 0.42 9.22
CA GLY A 266 3.23 0.25 10.24
C GLY A 266 2.08 1.25 10.18
N GLY A 267 2.05 2.12 9.17
CA GLY A 267 0.94 3.04 8.92
C GLY A 267 -0.34 2.35 8.43
N THR A 268 -1.48 2.98 8.70
CA THR A 268 -2.80 2.58 8.21
C THR A 268 -3.02 3.00 6.76
N GLU A 269 -4.12 2.56 6.13
CA GLU A 269 -4.52 3.09 4.82
C GLU A 269 -4.82 4.60 4.86
N ALA A 270 -5.35 5.10 5.99
CA ALA A 270 -5.58 6.53 6.18
C ALA A 270 -4.27 7.32 6.24
N ASP A 271 -3.26 6.81 6.96
CA ASP A 271 -1.92 7.43 6.99
C ASP A 271 -1.28 7.43 5.59
N ALA A 272 -1.48 6.35 4.83
CA ALA A 272 -0.99 6.25 3.46
C ALA A 272 -1.72 7.21 2.51
N ASP A 273 -3.04 7.38 2.66
CA ASP A 273 -3.85 8.37 1.93
C ASP A 273 -3.38 9.80 2.23
N GLU A 274 -3.19 10.14 3.51
CA GLU A 274 -2.70 11.45 3.95
C GLU A 274 -1.30 11.75 3.40
N ALA A 275 -0.36 10.81 3.55
CA ALA A 275 1.00 10.94 3.05
C ALA A 275 1.02 11.08 1.51
N GLN A 276 0.16 10.34 0.80
CA GLN A 276 0.01 10.45 -0.64
C GLN A 276 -0.55 11.81 -1.04
N GLN A 277 -1.60 12.28 -0.37
CA GLN A 277 -2.22 13.58 -0.62
C GLN A 277 -1.21 14.72 -0.42
N LYS A 278 -0.43 14.67 0.67
CA LYS A 278 0.65 15.62 0.93
C LYS A 278 1.69 15.64 -0.20
N LYS A 279 2.16 14.47 -0.65
CA LYS A 279 3.11 14.36 -1.78
C LYS A 279 2.52 14.87 -3.09
N ASP A 280 1.24 14.64 -3.34
CA ASP A 280 0.57 15.19 -4.52
C ASP A 280 0.49 16.72 -4.47
N TYR A 281 0.25 17.33 -3.29
CA TYR A 281 0.34 18.78 -3.13
C TYR A 281 1.75 19.32 -3.35
N GLU A 282 2.77 18.69 -2.76
CA GLU A 282 4.18 19.09 -2.92
C GLU A 282 4.65 19.01 -4.38
N ARG A 283 4.17 18.00 -5.12
CA ARG A 283 4.44 17.82 -6.56
C ARG A 283 3.57 18.71 -7.46
N GLY A 284 2.60 19.41 -6.88
CA GLY A 284 1.58 20.15 -7.62
C GLY A 284 0.63 19.26 -8.42
N LEU A 285 0.52 17.97 -8.11
CA LEU A 285 -0.43 17.04 -8.73
C LEU A 285 -1.82 17.05 -8.07
N ALA A 286 -1.99 17.84 -7.01
CA ALA A 286 -3.26 18.16 -6.38
C ALA A 286 -3.27 19.65 -5.96
N THR A 287 -4.46 20.25 -5.87
CA THR A 287 -4.66 21.59 -5.29
C THR A 287 -5.37 21.41 -3.96
N PRO A 288 -4.83 21.94 -2.83
CA PRO A 288 -5.49 21.85 -1.54
C PRO A 288 -6.86 22.52 -1.57
N VAL A 289 -7.89 21.74 -1.25
CA VAL A 289 -9.28 22.19 -1.15
C VAL A 289 -9.91 21.67 0.14
N LYS A 290 -10.80 22.46 0.71
CA LYS A 290 -11.54 22.11 1.92
C LYS A 290 -13.03 22.04 1.65
N TRP A 291 -13.67 20.97 2.10
CA TRP A 291 -15.12 20.80 2.05
C TRP A 291 -15.81 21.59 3.17
N HIS A 292 -16.94 22.21 2.85
CA HIS A 292 -17.81 22.93 3.77
C HIS A 292 -19.27 22.57 3.49
N TYR A 293 -20.03 22.22 4.52
CA TYR A 293 -21.49 22.12 4.43
C TYR A 293 -22.12 23.52 4.40
N TYR A 294 -23.27 23.66 3.72
CA TYR A 294 -24.05 24.89 3.80
C TYR A 294 -24.62 25.09 5.22
N GLU A 295 -24.67 26.34 5.68
CA GLU A 295 -25.17 26.67 7.03
C GLU A 295 -26.70 26.51 7.16
N GLU A 296 -27.44 26.77 6.08
CA GLU A 296 -28.90 26.71 6.05
C GLU A 296 -29.36 25.62 5.09
N ALA A 297 -30.33 24.81 5.50
CA ALA A 297 -31.01 23.87 4.61
C ALA A 297 -31.86 24.61 3.55
N PRO A 298 -32.16 24.00 2.40
CA PRO A 298 -33.02 24.62 1.39
C PRO A 298 -34.38 25.06 1.97
N ALA A 299 -34.78 26.30 1.67
CA ALA A 299 -35.97 26.91 2.27
C ALA A 299 -37.30 26.30 1.78
N ASP A 300 -37.26 25.54 0.70
CA ASP A 300 -38.40 24.89 0.06
C ASP A 300 -38.53 23.40 0.36
N LEU A 301 -37.72 22.87 1.29
CA LEU A 301 -37.82 21.47 1.72
C LEU A 301 -39.22 21.12 2.22
N THR A 302 -39.78 20.10 1.60
CA THR A 302 -41.07 19.55 1.97
C THR A 302 -40.89 18.33 2.87
N LYS A 303 -41.92 17.98 3.61
CA LYS A 303 -41.94 16.73 4.38
C LYS A 303 -41.67 15.51 3.52
N TRP A 304 -42.13 15.51 2.26
CA TRP A 304 -41.94 14.36 1.39
C TRP A 304 -40.49 14.22 0.90
N ASP A 305 -39.76 15.33 0.75
CA ASP A 305 -38.34 15.30 0.38
C ASP A 305 -37.52 14.58 1.46
N ILE A 306 -37.86 14.77 2.73
CA ILE A 306 -37.22 14.07 3.85
C ILE A 306 -37.55 12.56 3.84
N VAL A 307 -38.80 12.21 3.51
CA VAL A 307 -39.21 10.80 3.42
C VAL A 307 -38.53 10.09 2.25
N GLU A 308 -38.33 10.77 1.13
CA GLU A 308 -37.59 10.23 -0.02
C GLU A 308 -36.09 10.15 0.22
N ALA A 309 -35.53 11.06 1.02
CA ALA A 309 -34.13 11.02 1.43
C ALA A 309 -33.82 9.84 2.35
N GLY A 310 -34.78 9.42 3.19
CA GLY A 310 -34.64 8.30 4.12
C GLY A 310 -34.73 8.78 5.56
N LEU A 311 -35.80 8.41 6.27
CA LEU A 311 -36.05 8.90 7.64
C LEU A 311 -35.03 8.38 8.65
N MET A 312 -34.46 7.19 8.40
CA MET A 312 -33.44 6.59 9.26
C MET A 312 -32.18 7.45 9.38
N ASP A 313 -31.83 8.21 8.33
CA ASP A 313 -30.62 9.03 8.31
C ASP A 313 -30.78 10.31 9.17
N PHE A 314 -32.03 10.76 9.39
CA PHE A 314 -32.35 11.91 10.25
C PHE A 314 -32.70 11.50 11.68
N TYR A 315 -33.20 10.28 11.88
CA TYR A 315 -33.67 9.74 13.15
C TYR A 315 -32.96 8.43 13.49
N GLY A 316 -31.63 8.46 13.45
CA GLY A 316 -30.83 7.26 13.63
C GLY A 316 -30.86 6.70 15.05
N GLY A 317 -31.06 7.55 16.07
CA GLY A 317 -31.26 7.09 17.46
C GLY A 317 -32.58 6.33 17.62
N LEU A 318 -33.61 6.73 16.88
CA LEU A 318 -34.93 6.09 16.87
C LEU A 318 -34.96 4.77 16.08
N PHE A 319 -34.39 4.74 14.87
CA PHE A 319 -34.57 3.63 13.93
C PHE A 319 -33.39 2.67 13.83
N CYS A 320 -32.15 3.14 14.05
CA CYS A 320 -30.95 2.34 13.81
C CYS A 320 -30.39 1.66 15.07
N GLY A 321 -31.07 1.79 16.22
CA GLY A 321 -30.63 1.17 17.47
C GLY A 321 -29.25 1.64 17.94
N MET A 322 -28.86 2.87 17.58
CA MET A 322 -27.66 3.50 18.14
C MET A 322 -27.77 3.57 19.66
N ASP A 323 -26.65 3.46 20.37
CA ASP A 323 -26.60 3.55 21.83
C ASP A 323 -26.87 4.99 22.28
N VAL A 324 -28.15 5.38 22.21
CA VAL A 324 -28.69 6.65 22.66
C VAL A 324 -29.38 6.46 24.00
N SER A 325 -29.35 7.48 24.84
CA SER A 325 -30.09 7.45 26.09
C SER A 325 -31.60 7.33 25.82
N GLY A 326 -32.34 6.71 26.74
CA GLY A 326 -33.80 6.63 26.62
C GLY A 326 -34.50 7.99 26.48
N GLY A 327 -33.88 9.06 26.98
CA GLY A 327 -34.36 10.44 26.78
C GLY A 327 -34.16 10.97 25.36
N GLU A 328 -33.01 10.67 24.74
CA GLU A 328 -32.73 11.02 23.33
C GLU A 328 -33.64 10.24 22.38
N TYR A 329 -33.84 8.94 22.62
CA TYR A 329 -34.79 8.12 21.88
C TYR A 329 -36.20 8.73 21.90
N LEU A 330 -36.68 9.10 23.09
CA LEU A 330 -38.02 9.71 23.23
C LEU A 330 -38.10 11.07 22.54
N ALA A 331 -37.05 11.89 22.61
CA ALA A 331 -37.02 13.18 21.94
C ALA A 331 -37.10 13.04 20.41
N GLU A 332 -36.34 12.10 19.83
CA GLU A 332 -36.42 11.80 18.39
C GLU A 332 -37.80 11.23 18.00
N LEU A 333 -38.35 10.30 18.80
CA LEU A 333 -39.69 9.74 18.56
C LEU A 333 -40.77 10.83 18.61
N GLU A 334 -40.71 11.75 19.57
CA GLU A 334 -41.66 12.85 19.70
C GLU A 334 -41.54 13.84 18.54
N ASP A 335 -40.32 14.16 18.09
CA ASP A 335 -40.08 15.01 16.92
C ASP A 335 -40.60 14.34 15.64
N PHE A 336 -40.25 13.06 15.42
CA PHE A 336 -40.75 12.25 14.31
C PHE A 336 -42.28 12.21 14.26
N LEU A 337 -42.93 11.94 15.39
CA LEU A 337 -44.39 11.89 15.46
C LEU A 337 -45.02 13.27 15.31
N THR A 338 -44.35 14.35 15.72
CA THR A 338 -44.82 15.72 15.49
C THR A 338 -44.82 16.07 14.01
N GLU A 339 -43.75 15.69 13.31
CA GLU A 339 -43.55 16.04 11.91
C GLU A 339 -44.32 15.09 10.95
N PHE A 340 -44.33 13.80 11.27
CA PHE A 340 -44.75 12.71 10.37
C PHE A 340 -45.87 11.81 10.93
N ARG A 341 -46.70 12.28 11.89
CA ARG A 341 -47.79 11.48 12.50
C ARG A 341 -48.62 10.65 11.52
N GLU A 342 -49.03 11.25 10.40
CA GLU A 342 -49.92 10.57 9.44
C GLU A 342 -49.23 9.38 8.75
N LEU A 343 -47.90 9.44 8.55
CA LEU A 343 -47.13 8.30 8.04
C LEU A 343 -47.10 7.17 9.07
N ALA A 344 -46.73 7.50 10.31
CA ALA A 344 -46.69 6.53 11.39
C ALA A 344 -48.06 5.86 11.58
N ASP A 345 -49.15 6.64 11.62
CA ASP A 345 -50.52 6.13 11.75
C ASP A 345 -50.93 5.22 10.60
N ALA A 346 -50.57 5.58 9.36
CA ALA A 346 -50.89 4.76 8.20
C ALA A 346 -50.18 3.40 8.24
N ILE A 347 -48.91 3.38 8.65
CA ILE A 347 -48.16 2.12 8.79
C ILE A 347 -48.64 1.32 10.00
N ILE A 348 -48.89 1.95 11.14
CA ILE A 348 -49.46 1.28 12.32
C ILE A 348 -50.80 0.61 11.97
N ALA A 349 -51.70 1.32 11.28
CA ALA A 349 -52.98 0.76 10.85
C ALA A 349 -52.80 -0.41 9.86
N ASP A 350 -51.79 -0.34 8.99
CA ASP A 350 -51.45 -1.42 8.08
C ASP A 350 -50.90 -2.64 8.84
N ILE A 351 -50.01 -2.43 9.82
CA ILE A 351 -49.48 -3.47 10.70
C ILE A 351 -50.61 -4.14 11.48
N GLU A 352 -51.49 -3.36 12.09
CA GLU A 352 -52.62 -3.88 12.87
C GLU A 352 -53.56 -4.73 12.02
N LYS A 353 -53.86 -4.26 10.81
CA LYS A 353 -54.80 -4.91 9.89
C LYS A 353 -54.23 -6.17 9.25
N LEU A 354 -52.98 -6.12 8.80
CA LEU A 354 -52.36 -7.21 8.05
C LEU A 354 -51.77 -8.27 8.97
N TYR A 355 -51.14 -7.83 10.06
CA TYR A 355 -50.25 -8.68 10.85
C TYR A 355 -50.75 -8.92 12.29
N LEU A 356 -51.34 -7.94 13.01
CA LEU A 356 -51.82 -8.22 14.38
C LEU A 356 -53.19 -8.90 14.44
N THR A 357 -54.18 -8.35 13.73
CA THR A 357 -55.58 -8.84 13.71
C THR A 357 -55.94 -9.61 12.44
N GLY A 358 -55.01 -9.62 11.48
CA GLY A 358 -55.17 -10.24 10.17
C GLY A 358 -54.97 -11.76 10.16
N LYS A 359 -54.97 -12.34 8.96
CA LYS A 359 -54.75 -13.79 8.75
C LYS A 359 -53.31 -14.22 9.00
N LYS A 360 -52.36 -13.28 8.97
CA LYS A 360 -50.92 -13.49 9.18
C LYS A 360 -50.55 -13.01 10.59
N GLN A 361 -51.02 -13.71 11.63
CA GLN A 361 -50.82 -13.29 13.03
C GLN A 361 -49.33 -13.20 13.38
N LEU A 362 -48.83 -11.97 13.49
CA LEU A 362 -47.53 -11.58 14.01
C LEU A 362 -47.73 -11.08 15.44
N GLN A 363 -46.85 -11.46 16.35
CA GLN A 363 -46.85 -10.97 17.73
C GLN A 363 -45.42 -10.57 18.11
N PRO A 364 -45.24 -9.54 18.96
CA PRO A 364 -43.92 -9.24 19.48
C PRO A 364 -43.43 -10.37 20.39
N LEU A 365 -42.12 -10.46 20.56
CA LEU A 365 -41.46 -11.37 21.48
C LEU A 365 -42.01 -11.18 22.90
N PRO A 366 -42.28 -12.26 23.64
CA PRO A 366 -42.96 -12.18 24.93
C PRO A 366 -42.03 -11.56 25.99
N VAL A 367 -42.41 -10.40 26.51
CA VAL A 367 -41.74 -9.80 27.67
C VAL A 367 -42.34 -10.37 28.96
N LYS A 368 -41.49 -10.89 29.85
CA LYS A 368 -41.93 -11.49 31.11
C LYS A 368 -42.79 -10.50 31.91
N GLY A 369 -44.01 -10.91 32.26
CA GLY A 369 -44.95 -10.08 33.02
C GLY A 369 -45.88 -9.20 32.19
N HIS A 370 -45.69 -9.13 30.86
CA HIS A 370 -46.54 -8.35 29.95
C HIS A 370 -47.63 -9.23 29.31
N LYS A 371 -48.80 -8.64 29.05
CA LYS A 371 -49.86 -9.31 28.29
C LYS A 371 -49.54 -9.24 26.79
N PRO A 372 -50.03 -10.19 25.97
CA PRO A 372 -49.92 -10.08 24.51
C PRO A 372 -50.46 -8.75 24.00
N LEU A 373 -49.76 -8.18 23.03
CA LEU A 373 -50.13 -6.90 22.42
C LEU A 373 -51.48 -7.06 21.70
N LYS A 374 -52.44 -6.20 22.07
CA LYS A 374 -53.80 -6.22 21.49
C LYS A 374 -53.97 -5.25 20.33
N ASP A 375 -53.39 -4.07 20.50
CA ASP A 375 -53.40 -2.96 19.55
C ASP A 375 -52.17 -2.11 19.84
N ILE A 376 -51.64 -1.45 18.82
CA ILE A 376 -50.48 -0.57 18.93
C ILE A 376 -50.90 0.78 19.54
N ALA A 377 -52.14 1.20 19.29
CA ALA A 377 -52.67 2.49 19.76
C ALA A 377 -52.64 2.66 21.30
N SER A 378 -52.70 1.57 22.07
CA SER A 378 -52.64 1.59 23.54
C SER A 378 -51.22 1.44 24.12
N LEU A 379 -50.20 1.22 23.28
CA LEU A 379 -48.82 1.05 23.72
C LEU A 379 -48.16 2.41 24.04
N PRO A 380 -47.63 2.61 25.26
CA PRO A 380 -46.85 3.81 25.60
C PRO A 380 -45.66 4.00 24.66
N LEU A 381 -45.33 5.26 24.31
CA LEU A 381 -44.22 5.57 23.41
C LEU A 381 -42.87 5.03 23.91
N GLU A 382 -42.65 5.06 25.22
CA GLU A 382 -41.47 4.49 25.90
C GLU A 382 -41.30 2.98 25.69
N ASP A 383 -42.39 2.26 25.38
CA ASP A 383 -42.38 0.82 25.13
C ASP A 383 -42.18 0.46 23.65
N TRP A 384 -42.12 1.44 22.73
CA TRP A 384 -41.96 1.17 21.30
C TRP A 384 -40.60 0.54 20.97
N SER A 385 -39.54 0.94 21.68
CA SER A 385 -38.20 0.36 21.53
C SER A 385 -38.11 -1.06 22.07
N SER A 386 -38.81 -1.36 23.17
CA SER A 386 -38.77 -2.66 23.84
C SER A 386 -39.78 -3.68 23.28
N THR A 387 -40.75 -3.22 22.47
CA THR A 387 -41.70 -4.07 21.74
C THR A 387 -41.05 -4.59 20.46
N VAL A 388 -40.40 -5.74 20.55
CA VAL A 388 -39.57 -6.32 19.47
C VAL A 388 -40.31 -7.44 18.74
N PHE A 389 -40.29 -7.43 17.42
CA PHE A 389 -40.84 -8.47 16.54
C PHE A 389 -39.74 -9.36 15.99
N SER A 390 -39.87 -10.68 16.17
CA SER A 390 -38.88 -11.66 15.72
C SER A 390 -38.62 -11.59 14.23
N TRP A 391 -37.36 -11.45 13.82
CA TRP A 391 -36.93 -11.56 12.43
C TRP A 391 -37.34 -12.89 11.81
N GLY A 392 -37.36 -13.98 12.59
CA GLY A 392 -37.83 -15.28 12.13
C GLY A 392 -39.30 -15.25 11.68
N ASP A 393 -40.15 -14.51 12.37
CA ASP A 393 -41.56 -14.35 12.00
C ASP A 393 -41.74 -13.30 10.89
N LEU A 394 -40.96 -12.22 10.88
CA LEU A 394 -40.92 -11.26 9.77
C LEU A 394 -40.56 -11.97 8.45
N TYR A 395 -39.58 -12.85 8.47
CA TYR A 395 -39.15 -13.68 7.35
C TYR A 395 -40.25 -14.65 6.87
N LYS A 396 -40.85 -15.42 7.78
CA LYS A 396 -41.91 -16.39 7.43
C LYS A 396 -43.12 -15.71 6.81
N LEU A 397 -43.47 -14.51 7.29
CA LEU A 397 -44.64 -13.76 6.83
C LEU A 397 -44.35 -12.83 5.66
N ASP A 398 -43.08 -12.68 5.30
CA ASP A 398 -42.56 -11.74 4.29
C ASP A 398 -43.09 -10.32 4.54
N VAL A 399 -42.87 -9.84 5.77
CA VAL A 399 -43.33 -8.53 6.20
C VAL A 399 -42.53 -7.46 5.46
N TYR A 400 -43.20 -6.65 4.64
CA TYR A 400 -42.54 -5.58 3.87
C TYR A 400 -41.32 -6.03 3.05
N GLY A 401 -41.36 -7.25 2.49
CA GLY A 401 -40.28 -7.78 1.65
C GLY A 401 -39.06 -8.30 2.41
N PHE A 402 -39.16 -8.48 3.73
CA PHE A 402 -38.07 -8.96 4.60
C PHE A 402 -37.38 -10.23 4.09
N LYS A 403 -38.09 -11.09 3.36
CA LYS A 403 -37.51 -12.32 2.82
C LYS A 403 -36.42 -12.06 1.79
N GLU A 404 -36.58 -11.03 0.95
CA GLU A 404 -35.60 -10.69 -0.09
C GLU A 404 -34.27 -10.27 0.55
N GLU A 405 -34.33 -9.37 1.54
CA GLU A 405 -33.18 -8.89 2.33
C GLU A 405 -32.47 -10.03 3.08
N ALA A 406 -33.23 -10.92 3.73
CA ALA A 406 -32.70 -12.07 4.46
C ALA A 406 -31.98 -13.08 3.57
N GLU A 407 -32.33 -13.12 2.28
CA GLU A 407 -31.79 -14.06 1.30
C GLU A 407 -30.72 -13.43 0.38
N GLU A 408 -30.33 -12.17 0.60
CA GLU A 408 -29.26 -11.51 -0.15
C GLU A 408 -27.91 -12.23 0.02
N ASP A 409 -27.08 -12.22 -1.02
CA ASP A 409 -25.79 -12.91 -0.99
C ASP A 409 -24.84 -12.34 0.08
N THR A 410 -24.91 -11.03 0.35
CA THR A 410 -24.20 -10.33 1.44
C THR A 410 -24.57 -10.87 2.82
N THR A 411 -25.82 -11.25 3.00
CA THR A 411 -26.35 -11.86 4.22
C THR A 411 -25.98 -13.34 4.31
N ILE A 412 -26.26 -14.08 3.23
CA ILE A 412 -26.17 -15.53 3.22
C ILE A 412 -24.71 -16.02 3.24
N PHE A 413 -23.82 -15.31 2.54
CA PHE A 413 -22.43 -15.69 2.38
C PHE A 413 -21.47 -14.76 3.13
N ASP A 414 -21.95 -14.12 4.20
CA ASP A 414 -21.12 -13.30 5.09
C ASP A 414 -19.79 -14.01 5.46
N GLY A 415 -18.68 -13.31 5.30
CA GLY A 415 -17.32 -13.83 5.44
C GLY A 415 -16.76 -14.57 4.20
N ASN A 416 -17.58 -14.92 3.21
CA ASN A 416 -17.13 -15.51 1.94
C ASN A 416 -17.12 -14.47 0.82
N ARG A 417 -16.03 -13.68 0.78
CA ARG A 417 -15.82 -12.62 -0.23
C ARG A 417 -15.97 -13.10 -1.67
N ARG A 418 -15.50 -14.32 -1.99
CA ARG A 418 -15.60 -14.86 -3.37
C ARG A 418 -17.05 -15.08 -3.77
N ALA A 419 -17.87 -15.63 -2.88
CA ALA A 419 -19.30 -15.82 -3.13
C ALA A 419 -20.03 -14.47 -3.30
N ILE A 420 -19.73 -13.50 -2.44
CA ILE A 420 -20.38 -12.17 -2.46
C ILE A 420 -19.99 -11.34 -3.70
N ILE A 421 -18.71 -11.29 -4.04
CA ILE A 421 -18.19 -10.36 -5.07
C ILE A 421 -18.06 -11.03 -6.44
N ASN A 422 -17.62 -12.29 -6.49
CA ASN A 422 -17.29 -12.98 -7.73
C ASN A 422 -18.36 -14.00 -8.16
N GLY A 423 -19.36 -14.25 -7.30
CA GLY A 423 -20.41 -15.24 -7.50
C GLY A 423 -20.00 -16.66 -7.14
N ILE A 424 -20.90 -17.61 -7.44
CA ILE A 424 -20.78 -19.01 -7.02
C ILE A 424 -20.81 -19.93 -8.25
N ALA A 425 -19.84 -20.85 -8.30
CA ALA A 425 -19.78 -21.90 -9.31
C ALA A 425 -20.17 -23.25 -8.69
N ILE A 426 -21.26 -23.85 -9.18
CA ILE A 426 -21.72 -25.17 -8.72
C ILE A 426 -20.98 -26.29 -9.46
N LEU A 427 -20.17 -27.03 -8.73
CA LEU A 427 -19.42 -28.18 -9.24
C LEU A 427 -20.34 -29.36 -9.53
N ARG A 428 -20.36 -29.79 -10.79
CA ARG A 428 -21.04 -31.02 -11.23
C ARG A 428 -20.06 -32.20 -11.25
N ALA A 429 -20.55 -33.39 -10.90
CA ALA A 429 -19.78 -34.63 -11.05
C ALA A 429 -19.41 -34.88 -12.52
N SER A 430 -18.23 -35.45 -12.76
CA SER A 430 -17.83 -35.87 -14.11
C SER A 430 -18.68 -37.05 -14.56
N ASP A 431 -19.29 -36.93 -15.75
CA ASP A 431 -20.08 -38.02 -16.35
C ASP A 431 -19.21 -39.28 -16.63
N LEU A 432 -17.88 -39.10 -16.78
CA LEU A 432 -16.93 -40.20 -16.99
C LEU A 432 -16.64 -40.99 -15.71
N LEU A 433 -16.51 -40.29 -14.58
CA LEU A 433 -16.13 -40.90 -13.30
C LEU A 433 -17.33 -41.17 -12.38
N GLY A 434 -18.51 -40.63 -12.71
CA GLY A 434 -19.67 -40.60 -11.82
C GLY A 434 -19.44 -39.82 -10.52
N ARG A 435 -18.29 -39.15 -10.39
CA ARG A 435 -17.84 -38.38 -9.21
C ARG A 435 -16.85 -37.30 -9.63
N SER A 436 -16.55 -36.37 -8.74
CA SER A 436 -15.38 -35.50 -8.85
C SER A 436 -14.35 -35.89 -7.79
N PRO A 437 -13.06 -35.99 -8.11
CA PRO A 437 -12.00 -36.22 -7.12
C PRO A 437 -11.84 -35.03 -6.16
N ARG A 438 -12.44 -33.88 -6.48
CA ARG A 438 -12.45 -32.68 -5.63
C ARG A 438 -13.70 -32.59 -4.75
N ILE A 439 -14.39 -33.71 -4.51
CA ILE A 439 -15.52 -33.78 -3.59
C ILE A 439 -15.15 -34.76 -2.47
N ASN A 440 -15.24 -34.30 -1.21
CA ASN A 440 -14.96 -35.14 -0.04
C ASN A 440 -16.16 -36.03 0.34
N GLU A 441 -15.99 -36.85 1.39
CA GLU A 441 -17.03 -37.78 1.87
C GLU A 441 -18.30 -37.09 2.36
N ARG A 442 -18.22 -35.81 2.78
CA ARG A 442 -19.39 -34.99 3.16
C ARG A 442 -20.14 -34.44 1.95
N GLY A 443 -19.62 -34.66 0.74
CA GLY A 443 -20.18 -34.15 -0.50
C GLY A 443 -19.81 -32.69 -0.78
N TYR A 444 -18.77 -32.15 -0.14
CA TYR A 444 -18.33 -30.75 -0.32
C TYR A 444 -17.11 -30.66 -1.23
N TYR A 445 -16.97 -29.52 -1.90
CA TYR A 445 -15.80 -29.23 -2.70
C TYR A 445 -14.55 -29.11 -1.80
N VAL A 446 -13.42 -29.59 -2.31
CA VAL A 446 -12.10 -29.42 -1.70
C VAL A 446 -11.21 -28.70 -2.71
N GLU A 447 -10.78 -27.50 -2.35
CA GLU A 447 -9.86 -26.71 -3.16
C GLU A 447 -8.52 -27.45 -3.30
N PRO A 448 -7.90 -27.46 -4.50
CA PRO A 448 -6.56 -27.96 -4.66
C PRO A 448 -5.58 -27.22 -3.74
N ASP A 449 -4.83 -27.98 -2.95
CA ASP A 449 -3.71 -27.42 -2.21
C ASP A 449 -2.58 -27.04 -3.18
N ILE A 450 -2.33 -25.74 -3.29
CA ILE A 450 -1.28 -25.16 -4.12
C ILE A 450 0.04 -24.96 -3.37
N SER A 451 0.04 -25.12 -2.03
CA SER A 451 1.22 -24.82 -1.19
C SER A 451 2.44 -25.58 -1.67
N ASN A 452 2.32 -26.90 -1.88
CA ASN A 452 3.39 -27.74 -2.41
C ASN A 452 3.90 -27.33 -3.80
N THR A 453 3.07 -26.68 -4.62
CA THR A 453 3.48 -26.21 -5.95
C THR A 453 4.20 -24.87 -5.88
N LEU A 454 3.86 -24.05 -4.89
CA LEU A 454 4.39 -22.71 -4.70
C LEU A 454 5.50 -22.63 -3.65
N SER A 455 5.71 -23.66 -2.83
CA SER A 455 6.56 -23.64 -1.63
C SER A 455 7.94 -23.06 -1.90
N ASN A 456 8.58 -23.48 -2.99
CA ASN A 456 9.93 -23.03 -3.38
C ASN A 456 9.99 -21.57 -3.89
N PHE A 457 8.83 -20.97 -4.19
CA PHE A 457 8.69 -19.61 -4.71
C PHE A 457 7.97 -18.69 -3.72
N THR A 458 7.68 -19.15 -2.50
CA THR A 458 6.95 -18.37 -1.51
C THR A 458 7.81 -18.06 -0.30
N LEU A 459 7.35 -17.11 0.50
CA LEU A 459 7.94 -16.83 1.81
C LEU A 459 7.78 -17.98 2.81
N GLU A 460 7.03 -19.03 2.47
CA GLU A 460 6.89 -20.24 3.29
C GLU A 460 8.21 -21.02 3.40
N ALA A 461 9.12 -20.83 2.44
CA ALA A 461 10.48 -21.37 2.50
C ALA A 461 11.30 -20.83 3.69
N PHE A 462 10.83 -19.76 4.34
CA PHE A 462 11.42 -19.14 5.54
C PHE A 462 10.59 -19.40 6.80
N PHE A 463 9.70 -20.39 6.76
CA PHE A 463 9.03 -20.88 7.97
C PHE A 463 9.92 -21.88 8.69
N THR A 464 9.91 -21.86 10.03
CA THR A 464 10.81 -22.69 10.85
C THR A 464 10.61 -24.19 10.64
N GLU A 465 9.45 -24.61 10.15
CA GLU A 465 9.13 -25.99 9.78
C GLU A 465 9.51 -26.38 8.34
N ALA A 466 9.98 -25.45 7.51
CA ALA A 466 10.40 -25.75 6.14
C ALA A 466 11.70 -26.57 6.12
N GLU A 467 11.81 -27.51 5.17
CA GLU A 467 12.95 -28.43 5.06
C GLU A 467 14.30 -27.70 4.95
N ASP A 468 14.34 -26.64 4.14
CA ASP A 468 15.56 -25.85 3.87
C ASP A 468 15.59 -24.51 4.63
N TYR A 469 14.84 -24.38 5.74
CA TYR A 469 14.72 -23.11 6.49
C TYR A 469 16.08 -22.48 6.85
N ALA A 470 16.96 -23.25 7.49
CA ALA A 470 18.24 -22.75 7.98
C ALA A 470 19.16 -22.31 6.84
N ASP A 471 19.20 -23.08 5.75
CA ASP A 471 19.99 -22.76 4.57
C ASP A 471 19.46 -21.51 3.86
N ASN A 472 18.13 -21.37 3.73
CA ASN A 472 17.52 -20.19 3.11
C ASN A 472 17.79 -18.91 3.92
N VAL A 473 17.67 -18.96 5.24
CA VAL A 473 17.98 -17.82 6.11
C VAL A 473 19.46 -17.43 6.00
N ASP A 474 20.37 -18.41 6.10
CA ASP A 474 21.82 -18.17 5.97
C ASP A 474 22.19 -17.55 4.61
N ILE A 475 21.57 -18.03 3.52
CA ILE A 475 21.77 -17.47 2.18
C ILE A 475 21.34 -16.00 2.13
N VAL A 476 20.17 -15.65 2.66
CA VAL A 476 19.65 -14.27 2.61
C VAL A 476 20.49 -13.34 3.49
N GLU A 477 20.81 -13.75 4.71
CA GLU A 477 21.64 -12.95 5.63
C GLU A 477 23.06 -12.77 5.07
N THR A 478 23.69 -13.84 4.60
CA THR A 478 25.02 -13.79 3.98
C THR A 478 25.01 -12.92 2.73
N ALA A 479 23.99 -13.04 1.87
CA ALA A 479 23.87 -12.22 0.67
C ALA A 479 23.72 -10.74 1.02
N ARG A 480 22.88 -10.41 2.01
CA ARG A 480 22.70 -9.04 2.51
C ARG A 480 24.00 -8.47 3.04
N GLN A 481 24.66 -9.18 3.96
CA GLN A 481 25.89 -8.70 4.58
C GLN A 481 26.99 -8.51 3.52
N THR A 482 27.15 -9.49 2.64
CA THR A 482 28.17 -9.42 1.59
C THR A 482 27.87 -8.30 0.59
N LEU A 483 26.60 -8.02 0.26
CA LEU A 483 26.23 -6.88 -0.57
C LEU A 483 26.64 -5.55 0.07
N ILE A 484 26.36 -5.39 1.37
CA ILE A 484 26.72 -4.19 2.15
C ILE A 484 28.23 -4.00 2.18
N GLU A 485 28.98 -5.05 2.53
CA GLU A 485 30.44 -5.02 2.62
C GLU A 485 31.09 -4.74 1.26
N SER A 486 30.62 -5.40 0.19
CA SER A 486 31.09 -5.16 -1.16
C SER A 486 30.82 -3.72 -1.60
N TYR A 487 29.62 -3.19 -1.34
CA TYR A 487 29.30 -1.79 -1.67
C TYR A 487 30.16 -0.81 -0.89
N TYR A 488 30.35 -1.02 0.41
CA TYR A 488 31.22 -0.19 1.25
C TYR A 488 32.67 -0.21 0.73
N HIS A 489 33.18 -1.39 0.34
CA HIS A 489 34.51 -1.52 -0.25
C HIS A 489 34.66 -0.68 -1.53
N LEU A 490 33.66 -0.66 -2.40
CA LEU A 490 33.69 0.12 -3.64
C LEU A 490 33.72 1.62 -3.35
N LYS A 491 32.97 2.11 -2.37
CA LYS A 491 33.03 3.51 -1.92
C LYS A 491 34.43 3.84 -1.37
N GLY A 492 34.95 2.97 -0.51
CA GLY A 492 36.30 3.06 0.04
C GLY A 492 37.38 3.18 -1.04
N TYR A 493 37.33 2.29 -2.02
CA TYR A 493 38.25 2.26 -3.15
C TYR A 493 38.15 3.52 -4.01
N ASN A 494 36.93 3.96 -4.33
CA ASN A 494 36.72 5.18 -5.12
C ASN A 494 37.24 6.43 -4.39
N TYR A 495 37.00 6.51 -3.07
CA TYR A 495 37.53 7.58 -2.22
C TYR A 495 39.06 7.54 -2.13
N ALA A 496 39.65 6.35 -2.02
CA ALA A 496 41.10 6.18 -2.05
C ALA A 496 41.70 6.77 -3.34
N LEU A 497 41.09 6.53 -4.50
CA LEU A 497 41.54 7.11 -5.76
C LEU A 497 41.46 8.64 -5.77
N GLU A 498 40.43 9.23 -5.18
CA GLU A 498 40.25 10.69 -5.08
C GLU A 498 41.34 11.35 -4.23
N ILE A 499 41.59 10.81 -3.03
CA ILE A 499 42.61 11.36 -2.14
C ILE A 499 44.02 11.18 -2.72
N ILE A 500 44.31 10.06 -3.39
CA ILE A 500 45.58 9.82 -4.08
C ILE A 500 45.75 10.78 -5.26
N ALA A 501 44.72 10.95 -6.08
CA ALA A 501 44.72 11.86 -7.21
C ALA A 501 45.02 13.29 -6.79
N ARG A 502 44.39 13.74 -5.69
CA ARG A 502 44.59 15.06 -5.10
C ARG A 502 45.98 15.22 -4.47
N TYR A 503 46.39 14.26 -3.64
CA TYR A 503 47.63 14.37 -2.85
C TYR A 503 48.89 14.33 -3.71
N TYR A 504 48.90 13.49 -4.75
CA TYR A 504 50.06 13.32 -5.64
C TYR A 504 49.96 14.05 -6.99
N ASP A 505 48.88 14.82 -7.21
CA ASP A 505 48.67 15.61 -8.44
C ASP A 505 48.60 14.72 -9.70
N VAL A 506 47.81 13.64 -9.61
CA VAL A 506 47.61 12.64 -10.67
C VAL A 506 46.12 12.45 -10.97
N PRO A 507 45.41 13.49 -11.43
CA PRO A 507 43.95 13.46 -11.60
C PRO A 507 43.44 12.37 -12.55
N ASP A 508 44.27 11.91 -13.50
CA ASP A 508 43.85 10.92 -14.49
C ASP A 508 43.56 9.52 -13.89
N ILE A 509 44.05 9.20 -12.67
CA ILE A 509 43.81 7.88 -12.05
C ILE A 509 42.37 7.66 -11.58
N VAL A 510 41.54 8.70 -11.50
CA VAL A 510 40.11 8.56 -11.15
C VAL A 510 39.34 7.75 -12.22
N ILE A 511 39.91 7.56 -13.41
CA ILE A 511 39.33 6.69 -14.46
C ILE A 511 39.17 5.23 -13.99
N PHE A 512 39.93 4.82 -12.98
CA PHE A 512 39.86 3.47 -12.42
C PHE A 512 38.73 3.28 -11.40
N GLN A 513 37.95 4.33 -11.09
CA GLN A 513 36.81 4.22 -10.18
C GLN A 513 35.77 3.21 -10.67
N MET A 514 35.13 2.53 -9.72
CA MET A 514 34.04 1.59 -9.97
C MET A 514 32.71 2.34 -10.08
N ASN A 515 31.82 1.87 -10.95
CA ASN A 515 30.47 2.42 -11.06
C ASN A 515 29.60 1.93 -9.88
N THR A 516 29.50 2.74 -8.82
CA THR A 516 28.64 2.47 -7.67
C THR A 516 27.17 2.81 -7.93
N ALA A 517 26.88 3.78 -8.79
CA ALA A 517 25.50 4.20 -9.11
C ALA A 517 24.64 3.02 -9.60
N GLY A 518 25.21 2.15 -10.44
CA GLY A 518 24.49 0.96 -10.91
C GLY A 518 24.20 -0.09 -9.80
N ILE A 519 24.90 -0.04 -8.66
CA ILE A 519 24.59 -0.85 -7.48
C ILE A 519 23.55 -0.14 -6.60
N GLU A 520 23.68 1.18 -6.44
CA GLU A 520 22.73 2.02 -5.71
C GLU A 520 21.32 1.91 -6.30
N ASP A 521 21.19 2.04 -7.63
CA ASP A 521 19.93 1.85 -8.35
C ASP A 521 19.31 0.46 -8.08
N LYS A 522 20.15 -0.58 -7.98
CA LYS A 522 19.71 -1.95 -7.71
C LYS A 522 19.25 -2.12 -6.26
N ILE A 523 19.99 -1.58 -5.30
CA ILE A 523 19.59 -1.60 -3.89
C ILE A 523 18.27 -0.84 -3.72
N GLN A 524 18.13 0.33 -4.36
CA GLN A 524 16.89 1.08 -4.35
C GLN A 524 15.73 0.26 -4.95
N ALA A 525 15.93 -0.40 -6.08
CA ALA A 525 14.91 -1.24 -6.69
C ALA A 525 14.49 -2.40 -5.75
N LEU A 526 15.44 -3.06 -5.08
CA LEU A 526 15.12 -4.09 -4.07
C LEU A 526 14.31 -3.51 -2.91
N ASN A 527 14.73 -2.36 -2.37
CA ASN A 527 14.05 -1.66 -1.28
C ASN A 527 12.63 -1.23 -1.67
N GLU A 528 12.37 -0.94 -2.94
CA GLU A 528 11.05 -0.58 -3.45
C GLU A 528 10.13 -1.80 -3.64
N LEU A 529 10.68 -2.97 -4.01
CA LEU A 529 9.92 -4.21 -4.20
C LEU A 529 9.38 -4.81 -2.89
N ILE A 530 10.13 -4.69 -1.80
CA ILE A 530 9.76 -5.26 -0.49
C ILE A 530 8.42 -4.70 0.03
N PRO A 531 8.23 -3.36 0.14
CA PRO A 531 6.94 -2.79 0.55
C PRO A 531 5.81 -3.13 -0.42
N ILE A 532 6.08 -3.20 -1.73
CA ILE A 532 5.07 -3.62 -2.72
C ILE A 532 4.58 -5.03 -2.40
N LEU A 533 5.49 -5.98 -2.20
CA LEU A 533 5.14 -7.35 -1.87
C LEU A 533 4.36 -7.42 -0.54
N TYR A 534 4.80 -6.68 0.48
CA TYR A 534 4.11 -6.60 1.76
C TYR A 534 2.66 -6.12 1.59
N LYS A 535 2.46 -4.99 0.91
CA LYS A 535 1.12 -4.47 0.62
C LYS A 535 0.30 -5.47 -0.19
N LYS A 536 0.90 -6.13 -1.17
CA LYS A 536 0.23 -7.12 -2.02
C LYS A 536 -0.31 -8.30 -1.19
N ILE A 537 0.52 -8.93 -0.35
CA ILE A 537 0.09 -10.01 0.57
C ILE A 537 -1.01 -9.49 1.52
N ARG A 538 -0.83 -8.28 2.07
CA ARG A 538 -1.76 -7.67 3.00
C ARG A 538 -3.12 -7.34 2.35
N ASP A 539 -3.15 -7.00 1.08
CA ASP A 539 -4.39 -6.66 0.37
C ASP A 539 -5.12 -7.91 -0.14
N THR A 540 -4.38 -9.01 -0.38
CA THR A 540 -4.98 -10.28 -0.81
C THR A 540 -5.86 -10.88 0.28
N ASN A 541 -7.05 -11.35 -0.11
CA ASN A 541 -7.95 -12.05 0.79
C ASN A 541 -7.64 -13.55 0.83
N TYR A 542 -6.71 -13.90 1.72
CA TYR A 542 -6.41 -15.28 2.08
C TYR A 542 -7.57 -15.94 2.83
N GLU A 543 -7.84 -17.21 2.52
CA GLU A 543 -8.70 -18.06 3.36
C GLU A 543 -7.99 -18.40 4.68
N ASP A 544 -6.71 -18.72 4.61
CA ASP A 544 -5.83 -18.92 5.77
C ASP A 544 -5.21 -17.59 6.24
N LYS A 545 -5.78 -17.01 7.30
CA LYS A 545 -5.30 -15.75 7.88
C LYS A 545 -3.95 -15.90 8.59
N GLU A 546 -3.68 -17.05 9.17
CA GLU A 546 -2.41 -17.31 9.86
C GLU A 546 -1.26 -17.38 8.85
N LEU A 547 -1.46 -18.06 7.71
CA LEU A 547 -0.48 -18.08 6.61
C LEU A 547 -0.12 -16.66 6.17
N LYS A 548 -1.13 -15.80 5.98
CA LYS A 548 -0.94 -14.41 5.58
C LYS A 548 -0.10 -13.64 6.61
N GLU A 549 -0.45 -13.73 7.89
CA GLU A 549 0.28 -13.04 8.97
C GLU A 549 1.74 -13.50 9.05
N ARG A 550 1.98 -14.81 8.95
CA ARG A 550 3.33 -15.37 8.96
C ARG A 550 4.18 -14.90 7.77
N LYS A 551 3.59 -14.84 6.57
CA LYS A 551 4.27 -14.27 5.38
C LYS A 551 4.64 -12.80 5.58
N LEU A 552 3.74 -12.00 6.13
CA LEU A 552 4.01 -10.59 6.43
C LEU A 552 5.12 -10.43 7.49
N GLN A 553 5.17 -11.33 8.47
CA GLN A 553 6.20 -11.34 9.50
C GLN A 553 7.59 -11.66 8.92
N VAL A 554 7.70 -12.67 8.05
CA VAL A 554 8.96 -12.99 7.36
C VAL A 554 9.54 -11.77 6.61
N LEU A 555 8.70 -10.97 5.95
CA LEU A 555 9.19 -9.75 5.28
C LEU A 555 9.73 -8.71 6.25
N LYS A 556 9.10 -8.58 7.42
CA LYS A 556 9.55 -7.67 8.46
C LYS A 556 10.82 -8.16 9.16
N ASP A 557 11.02 -9.46 9.31
CA ASP A 557 12.19 -9.93 10.05
C ASP A 557 13.40 -10.06 9.12
N LEU A 558 13.21 -10.65 7.93
CA LEU A 558 14.32 -11.07 7.08
C LEU A 558 14.60 -10.11 5.91
N PHE A 559 13.57 -9.48 5.36
CA PHE A 559 13.67 -8.66 4.15
C PHE A 559 13.56 -7.17 4.45
N GLN A 560 14.34 -6.67 5.42
CA GLN A 560 14.42 -5.23 5.67
C GLN A 560 15.09 -4.45 4.52
N PRO A 561 14.65 -3.22 4.21
CA PRO A 561 15.34 -2.34 3.27
C PRO A 561 16.79 -2.06 3.71
N ILE A 562 17.71 -1.95 2.75
CA ILE A 562 19.12 -1.62 3.01
C ILE A 562 19.30 -0.10 2.93
N ASP A 563 19.69 0.52 4.04
CA ASP A 563 20.08 1.94 4.06
C ASP A 563 21.53 2.10 3.58
N TYR A 564 21.71 2.06 2.26
CA TYR A 564 23.02 2.22 1.65
C TYR A 564 23.54 3.67 1.71
N GLU A 565 22.66 4.65 1.93
CA GLU A 565 23.03 6.07 2.01
C GLU A 565 23.76 6.36 3.33
N ALA A 566 23.35 5.70 4.42
CA ALA A 566 24.02 5.77 5.72
C ALA A 566 25.43 5.16 5.72
N LEU A 567 25.77 4.30 4.76
CA LEU A 567 27.08 3.65 4.65
C LEU A 567 28.17 4.63 4.23
N THR A 568 28.69 5.40 5.19
CA THR A 568 29.72 6.43 4.96
C THR A 568 31.03 6.05 5.63
N ILE A 569 32.15 6.41 5.00
CA ILE A 569 33.48 6.21 5.57
C ILE A 569 33.66 7.20 6.73
N PRO A 570 33.96 6.76 7.97
CA PRO A 570 34.14 7.64 9.12
C PRO A 570 35.22 8.70 8.88
N GLU A 571 34.99 9.91 9.38
CA GLU A 571 35.91 11.04 9.15
C GLU A 571 37.30 10.78 9.74
N ASP A 572 37.37 10.21 10.94
CA ASP A 572 38.63 9.80 11.57
C ASP A 572 39.42 8.80 10.70
N SER A 573 38.73 7.88 10.03
CA SER A 573 39.37 6.93 9.10
C SER A 573 39.88 7.63 7.85
N ARG A 574 39.17 8.63 7.34
CA ARG A 574 39.61 9.45 6.20
C ARG A 574 40.86 10.25 6.55
N GLU A 575 40.88 10.91 7.70
CA GLU A 575 42.04 11.68 8.17
C GLU A 575 43.28 10.79 8.34
N GLN A 576 43.12 9.62 8.97
CA GLN A 576 44.21 8.66 9.14
C GLN A 576 44.72 8.12 7.80
N ALA A 577 43.81 7.83 6.86
CA ALA A 577 44.19 7.38 5.52
C ALA A 577 44.98 8.45 4.76
N GLU A 578 44.61 9.73 4.86
CA GLU A 578 45.35 10.83 4.26
C GLU A 578 46.75 10.98 4.86
N GLN A 579 46.91 10.81 6.17
CA GLN A 579 48.23 10.84 6.83
C GLN A 579 49.16 9.73 6.31
N LEU A 580 48.62 8.58 5.92
CA LEU A 580 49.40 7.49 5.32
C LEU A 580 49.88 7.82 3.90
N LEU A 581 49.34 8.84 3.22
CA LEU A 581 49.88 9.28 1.93
C LEU A 581 51.23 9.99 2.08
N ASP A 582 51.56 10.52 3.27
CA ASP A 582 52.88 11.11 3.49
C ASP A 582 54.00 10.08 3.29
N GLY A 583 55.00 10.45 2.49
CA GLY A 583 56.13 9.58 2.16
C GLY A 583 55.74 8.23 1.53
N PHE A 584 54.57 8.15 0.87
CA PHE A 584 54.03 6.94 0.24
C PHE A 584 53.82 5.77 1.22
N LYS A 585 53.59 6.04 2.52
CA LYS A 585 53.45 4.96 3.52
C LYS A 585 52.30 4.02 3.17
N ALA A 586 51.17 4.53 2.70
CA ALA A 586 49.97 3.78 2.31
C ALA A 586 50.23 2.64 1.31
N PHE A 587 51.33 2.71 0.54
CA PHE A 587 51.67 1.72 -0.49
C PHE A 587 52.84 0.81 -0.10
N LYS A 588 53.34 0.93 1.14
CA LYS A 588 54.36 0.04 1.67
C LYS A 588 53.71 -1.17 2.33
N PRO A 589 54.32 -2.37 2.24
CA PRO A 589 53.76 -3.60 2.77
C PRO A 589 53.30 -3.52 4.23
N GLU A 590 53.96 -2.71 5.06
CA GLU A 590 53.63 -2.56 6.48
C GLU A 590 52.33 -1.77 6.73
N TYR A 591 51.89 -0.93 5.79
CA TYR A 591 50.76 -0.02 5.97
C TYR A 591 49.65 -0.19 4.94
N THR A 592 49.87 -0.90 3.82
CA THR A 592 48.84 -1.11 2.79
C THR A 592 47.57 -1.74 3.38
N ALA A 593 47.71 -2.76 4.24
CA ALA A 593 46.57 -3.39 4.89
C ALA A 593 45.82 -2.43 5.83
N LEU A 594 46.53 -1.52 6.50
CA LEU A 594 45.91 -0.50 7.35
C LEU A 594 45.16 0.53 6.50
N PHE A 595 45.75 0.99 5.39
CA PHE A 595 45.12 1.92 4.47
C PHE A 595 43.82 1.34 3.89
N ASP A 596 43.85 0.07 3.46
CA ASP A 596 42.66 -0.62 2.97
C ASP A 596 41.62 -0.83 4.10
N LYS A 597 42.05 -1.20 5.32
CA LYS A 597 41.15 -1.37 6.46
C LYS A 597 40.41 -0.09 6.81
N LEU A 598 41.10 1.05 6.78
CA LEU A 598 40.50 2.35 7.13
C LEU A 598 39.39 2.76 6.15
N LEU A 599 39.55 2.46 4.86
CA LEU A 599 38.65 2.98 3.83
C LEU A 599 37.66 1.93 3.30
N CYS A 600 38.09 0.68 3.16
CA CYS A 600 37.40 -0.34 2.38
C CYS A 600 36.86 -1.51 3.22
N THR A 601 37.04 -1.48 4.53
CA THR A 601 36.46 -2.46 5.46
C THR A 601 35.40 -1.76 6.29
N LEU A 602 34.19 -2.34 6.32
CA LEU A 602 33.10 -1.83 7.13
C LEU A 602 33.54 -1.85 8.61
N PRO A 603 33.43 -0.72 9.34
CA PRO A 603 33.74 -0.71 10.77
C PRO A 603 32.82 -1.69 11.51
N GLU A 604 33.39 -2.47 12.42
CA GLU A 604 32.57 -3.19 13.41
C GLU A 604 31.86 -2.13 14.26
N THR A 605 30.54 -2.20 14.35
CA THR A 605 29.80 -1.44 15.35
C THR A 605 30.24 -1.97 16.71
N GLU A 606 30.76 -1.09 17.58
CA GLU A 606 30.83 -1.43 19.01
C GLU A 606 29.37 -1.55 19.48
N ASP A 607 28.84 -2.77 19.46
CA ASP A 607 27.57 -3.07 20.09
C ASP A 607 27.76 -2.79 21.59
N GLU A 608 27.21 -1.67 22.05
CA GLU A 608 26.87 -1.52 23.46
C GLU A 608 25.95 -2.69 23.81
N ASP A 609 26.36 -3.46 24.82
CA ASP A 609 25.61 -4.55 25.41
C ASP A 609 24.11 -4.19 25.57
N GLY A 610 23.23 -4.90 24.85
CA GLY A 610 21.87 -5.16 25.29
C GLY A 610 20.72 -4.50 24.53
N GLU A 611 19.86 -5.38 24.02
CA GLU A 611 18.44 -5.17 23.68
C GLU A 611 18.11 -4.45 22.36
N GLY A 612 17.77 -5.26 21.35
CA GLY A 612 16.58 -5.00 20.53
C GLY A 612 16.80 -4.48 19.12
N ALA A 613 17.35 -5.32 18.23
CA ALA A 613 17.00 -5.36 16.80
C ALA A 613 17.56 -6.65 16.18
N TYR A 614 16.91 -7.79 16.49
CA TYR A 614 16.99 -9.00 15.69
C TYR A 614 15.56 -9.44 15.40
#